data_AF-A0A1V9FM88-F1
#
_entry.id   AF-A0A1V9FM88-F1
#
_cell.length_a   1.000
_cell.length_b   1.000
_cell.length_c   1.000
_cell.angle_alpha   90.00
_cell.angle_beta   90.00
_cell.angle_gamma   90.00
#
_symmetry.space_group_name_H-M   'P 1'
#
loop_
_entity.id
_entity.type
_entity.pdbx_description
1 polymer ?
#
loop_
_entity_poly.entity_id
_entity_poly.type
_entity_poly.pdbx_seq_one_letter_code
_entity_poly.pdbx_strand_id
1 'polypeptide(L)'
;MMKTPPSHPGRASESEVKDLLQPKLDEPADERVNIKDANAEEVEVLNAEFTKAQLKRLIDDNKARKIFSQRLFFITVLWMFIVLAIVIQCGRKKITLSDGVLIALITTTTANVFGFFYVVVNYLFNKDKST
;
A
#
# COMPACT_ATOMS: atom_id res chain seq x y z
N MET A 1 -39.70 49.64 69.83
CA MET A 1 -38.75 49.05 70.81
C MET A 1 -39.08 47.59 70.98
N MET A 2 -38.04 46.74 71.08
CA MET A 2 -38.03 45.32 71.51
C MET A 2 -38.75 44.28 70.61
N LYS A 3 -38.03 43.54 69.76
CA LYS A 3 -37.31 42.26 69.98
C LYS A 3 -38.20 41.06 70.37
N THR A 4 -38.33 40.14 69.41
CA THR A 4 -38.71 38.71 69.53
C THR A 4 -37.84 37.92 70.51
N PRO A 5 -38.37 36.81 71.06
CA PRO A 5 -37.60 35.57 71.25
C PRO A 5 -38.34 34.31 70.70
N PRO A 6 -37.66 33.15 70.55
CA PRO A 6 -37.64 32.37 69.30
C PRO A 6 -38.19 30.94 69.45
N SER A 7 -37.91 30.09 68.43
CA SER A 7 -38.17 28.63 68.29
C SER A 7 -39.46 28.30 67.52
N HIS A 8 -39.48 27.48 66.47
CA HIS A 8 -38.66 26.33 66.09
C HIS A 8 -38.36 26.31 64.57
N PRO A 9 -37.34 25.55 64.11
CA PRO A 9 -37.04 25.39 62.69
C PRO A 9 -38.15 24.56 62.05
N GLY A 10 -39.11 25.25 61.42
CA GLY A 10 -40.13 24.65 60.60
C GLY A 10 -39.46 23.98 59.41
N ARG A 11 -39.43 22.65 59.47
CA ARG A 11 -39.20 21.69 58.39
C ARG A 11 -39.52 22.34 57.03
N ALA A 12 -38.51 22.53 56.18
CA ALA A 12 -38.72 22.94 54.80
C ALA A 12 -39.80 22.04 54.20
N SER A 13 -40.85 22.65 53.67
CA SER A 13 -41.98 21.93 53.08
C SER A 13 -41.50 21.05 51.93
N GLU A 14 -41.98 19.82 51.84
CA GLU A 14 -41.62 18.87 50.78
C GLU A 14 -41.87 19.41 49.36
N SER A 15 -42.66 20.48 49.22
CA SER A 15 -42.89 21.18 47.96
C SER A 15 -41.69 21.99 47.47
N GLU A 16 -40.86 22.53 48.36
CA GLU A 16 -39.72 23.38 47.98
C GLU A 16 -38.49 22.55 47.57
N VAL A 17 -38.33 21.37 48.17
CA VAL A 17 -37.26 20.41 47.82
C VAL A 17 -37.55 19.67 46.52
N LYS A 18 -38.82 19.51 46.14
CA LYS A 18 -39.22 18.91 44.85
C LYS A 18 -38.93 19.84 43.67
N ASP A 19 -38.92 21.15 43.89
CA ASP A 19 -38.65 22.15 42.85
C ASP A 19 -37.15 22.28 42.54
N LEU A 20 -36.28 21.95 43.51
CA LEU A 20 -34.83 21.97 43.35
C LEU A 20 -34.23 20.64 42.86
N LEU A 21 -35.00 19.55 42.87
CA LEU A 21 -34.55 18.21 42.47
C LEU A 21 -35.16 17.73 41.14
N GLN A 22 -35.73 18.62 40.35
CA GLN A 22 -35.92 18.36 38.92
C GLN A 22 -34.69 18.90 38.19
N PRO A 23 -33.72 18.04 37.83
CA PRO A 23 -32.84 18.40 36.73
C PRO A 23 -33.75 18.72 35.55
N LYS A 24 -33.60 19.92 35.00
CA LYS A 24 -34.13 20.24 33.68
C LYS A 24 -33.52 19.21 32.72
N LEU A 25 -34.27 18.14 32.50
CA LEU A 25 -34.18 17.35 31.29
C LEU A 25 -34.62 18.30 30.19
N ASP A 26 -33.65 19.03 29.67
CA ASP A 26 -33.77 19.63 28.35
C ASP A 26 -34.33 18.53 27.44
N GLU A 27 -35.47 18.82 26.82
CA GLU A 27 -36.09 17.93 25.84
C GLU A 27 -34.97 17.40 24.93
N PRO A 28 -34.85 16.08 24.73
CA PRO A 28 -34.00 15.60 23.66
C PRO A 28 -34.67 16.08 22.38
N ALA A 29 -34.20 17.21 21.85
CA ALA A 29 -34.30 17.50 20.45
C ALA A 29 -33.93 16.20 19.74
N ASP A 30 -34.87 15.69 18.95
CA ASP A 30 -34.81 14.44 18.20
C ASP A 30 -33.72 14.53 17.12
N GLU A 31 -32.48 14.73 17.54
CA GLU A 31 -31.31 14.47 16.74
C GLU A 31 -31.00 13.01 16.97
N ARG A 32 -31.81 12.15 16.32
CA ARG A 32 -31.34 10.80 16.01
C ARG A 32 -30.16 11.00 15.10
N VAL A 33 -28.97 11.20 15.68
CA VAL A 33 -27.72 11.02 14.97
C VAL A 33 -27.81 9.59 14.45
N ASN A 34 -28.07 9.45 13.16
CA ASN A 34 -28.24 8.17 12.53
C ASN A 34 -26.83 7.56 12.50
N ILE A 35 -26.48 6.85 13.57
CA ILE A 35 -25.18 6.21 13.75
C ILE A 35 -24.85 5.32 12.54
N LYS A 36 -25.87 4.83 11.81
CA LYS A 36 -25.66 4.08 10.56
C LYS A 36 -25.21 4.96 9.40
N ASP A 37 -25.70 6.18 9.27
CA ASP A 37 -25.34 7.09 8.19
C ASP A 37 -23.96 7.70 8.44
N ALA A 38 -23.67 8.10 9.69
CA ALA A 38 -22.34 8.57 10.09
C ALA A 38 -21.27 7.48 9.92
N ASN A 39 -21.57 6.24 10.33
CA ASN A 39 -20.66 5.12 10.17
C ASN A 39 -20.56 4.64 8.71
N ALA A 40 -21.59 4.86 7.89
CA ALA A 40 -21.54 4.55 6.45
C ALA A 40 -20.67 5.57 5.69
N GLU A 41 -20.79 6.85 6.00
CA GLU A 41 -19.95 7.91 5.42
C GLU A 41 -18.48 7.72 5.83
N GLU A 42 -18.20 7.44 7.10
CA GLU A 42 -16.85 7.14 7.58
C GLU A 42 -16.27 5.88 6.90
N VAL A 43 -17.07 4.82 6.75
CA VAL A 43 -16.66 3.59 6.05
C VAL A 43 -16.44 3.83 4.55
N GLU A 44 -17.25 4.68 3.90
CA GLU A 44 -17.08 5.03 2.49
C GLU A 44 -15.81 5.85 2.26
N VAL A 45 -15.54 6.84 3.13
CA VAL A 45 -14.30 7.63 3.11
C VAL A 45 -13.09 6.73 3.35
N LEU A 46 -13.15 5.84 4.36
CA LEU A 46 -12.06 4.91 4.67
C LEU A 46 -11.81 3.93 3.52
N ASN A 47 -12.86 3.43 2.87
CA ASN A 47 -12.75 2.57 1.69
C ASN A 47 -12.19 3.32 0.48
N ALA A 48 -12.58 4.59 0.27
CA ALA A 48 -12.05 5.43 -0.79
C ALA A 48 -10.56 5.72 -0.57
N GLU A 49 -10.15 6.01 0.67
CA GLU A 49 -8.75 6.21 1.05
C GLU A 49 -7.93 4.92 0.92
N PHE A 50 -8.47 3.79 1.38
CA PHE A 50 -7.83 2.48 1.24
C PHE A 50 -7.65 2.09 -0.23
N THR A 51 -8.68 2.32 -1.06
CA THR A 51 -8.64 2.07 -2.50
C THR A 51 -7.59 2.95 -3.19
N LYS A 52 -7.52 4.24 -2.84
CA LYS A 52 -6.47 5.15 -3.34
C LYS A 52 -5.07 4.71 -2.91
N ALA A 53 -4.91 4.25 -1.66
CA ALA A 53 -3.64 3.76 -1.14
C ALA A 53 -3.20 2.45 -1.83
N GLN A 54 -4.14 1.53 -2.10
CA GLN A 54 -3.92 0.31 -2.88
C GLN A 54 -3.51 0.65 -4.31
N LEU A 55 -4.22 1.55 -4.98
CA LEU A 55 -3.89 1.98 -6.33
C LEU A 55 -2.49 2.61 -6.41
N LYS A 56 -2.16 3.46 -5.43
CA LYS A 56 -0.84 4.10 -5.34
C LYS A 56 0.27 3.08 -5.11
N ARG A 57 0.07 2.11 -4.21
CA ARG A 57 1.00 0.99 -3.99
C ARG A 57 1.21 0.17 -5.27
N LEU A 58 0.14 -0.15 -5.99
CA LEU A 58 0.24 -0.87 -7.26
C LEU A 58 0.97 -0.06 -8.33
N ILE A 59 0.70 1.25 -8.43
CA ILE A 59 1.39 2.14 -9.37
C ILE A 59 2.89 2.24 -9.03
N ASP A 60 3.22 2.38 -7.74
CA ASP A 60 4.59 2.48 -7.27
C ASP A 60 5.36 1.16 -7.47
N ASP A 61 4.74 0.01 -7.19
CA ASP A 61 5.30 -1.32 -7.47
C ASP A 61 5.55 -1.52 -8.97
N ASN A 62 4.62 -1.07 -9.82
CA ASN A 62 4.80 -1.11 -11.27
C ASN A 62 5.91 -0.17 -11.75
N LYS A 63 6.05 1.01 -11.14
CA LYS A 63 7.09 1.99 -11.48
C LYS A 63 8.48 1.51 -11.06
N ALA A 64 8.59 0.92 -9.87
CA ALA A 64 9.80 0.27 -9.41
C ALA A 64 10.21 -0.87 -10.36
N ARG A 65 9.28 -1.78 -10.69
CA ARG A 65 9.53 -2.90 -11.62
C ARG A 65 10.00 -2.44 -13.00
N LYS A 66 9.46 -1.34 -13.52
CA LYS A 66 9.93 -0.75 -14.80
C LYS A 66 11.39 -0.28 -14.73
N ILE A 67 11.77 0.41 -13.65
CA ILE A 67 13.14 0.90 -13.47
C ILE A 67 14.12 -0.26 -13.27
N PHE A 68 13.75 -1.28 -12.48
CA PHE A 68 14.57 -2.47 -12.29
C PHE A 68 14.73 -3.26 -13.59
N SER A 69 13.64 -3.47 -14.33
CA SER A 69 13.67 -4.18 -15.61
C SER A 69 14.53 -3.46 -16.65
N GLN A 70 14.44 -2.13 -16.73
CA GLN A 70 15.26 -1.34 -17.65
C GLN A 70 16.75 -1.38 -17.29
N ARG A 71 17.11 -1.24 -16.01
CA ARG A 71 18.51 -1.37 -15.55
C ARG A 71 19.05 -2.77 -15.80
N LEU A 72 18.27 -3.80 -15.49
CA LEU A 72 18.66 -5.20 -15.72
C LEU A 72 18.86 -5.45 -17.22
N PHE A 73 17.97 -4.94 -18.08
CA PHE A 73 18.11 -5.05 -19.52
C PHE A 73 19.42 -4.43 -20.03
N PHE A 74 19.75 -3.22 -19.58
CA PHE A 74 21.04 -2.59 -19.92
C PHE A 74 22.25 -3.42 -19.49
N ILE A 75 22.22 -3.96 -18.27
CA ILE A 75 23.31 -4.83 -17.76
C ILE A 75 23.42 -6.11 -18.59
N THR A 76 22.31 -6.74 -18.95
CA THR A 76 22.29 -7.96 -19.79
C THR A 76 22.84 -7.67 -21.18
N VAL A 77 22.40 -6.58 -21.84
CA VAL A 77 22.93 -6.20 -23.16
C VAL A 77 24.44 -5.90 -23.07
N LEU A 78 24.88 -5.17 -22.06
CA LEU A 78 26.30 -4.90 -21.83
C LEU A 78 27.09 -6.19 -21.64
N TRP A 79 26.57 -7.14 -20.86
CA TRP A 79 27.20 -8.45 -20.67
C TRP A 79 27.33 -9.23 -21.98
N MET A 80 26.30 -9.21 -22.83
CA MET A 80 26.35 -9.84 -24.16
C MET A 80 27.48 -9.26 -25.02
N PHE A 81 27.67 -7.94 -24.98
CA PHE A 81 28.78 -7.29 -25.68
C PHE A 81 30.15 -7.69 -25.12
N ILE A 82 30.28 -7.81 -23.79
CA ILE A 82 31.53 -8.25 -23.14
C ILE A 82 31.87 -9.68 -23.57
N VAL A 83 30.91 -10.61 -23.52
CA VAL A 83 31.12 -11.99 -23.97
C VAL A 83 31.55 -12.03 -25.43
N LEU A 84 30.87 -11.28 -26.31
CA LEU A 84 31.24 -11.20 -27.72
C LEU A 84 32.66 -10.65 -27.92
N ALA A 85 33.03 -9.61 -27.17
CA ALA A 85 34.37 -9.03 -27.22
C ALA A 85 35.45 -10.03 -26.79
N ILE A 86 35.20 -10.83 -25.74
CA ILE A 86 36.10 -11.90 -25.28
C ILE A 86 36.28 -12.95 -26.39
N VAL A 87 35.19 -13.41 -27.00
CA VAL A 87 35.24 -14.40 -28.10
C VAL A 87 36.06 -13.86 -29.28
N ILE A 88 35.86 -12.60 -29.66
CA ILE A 88 36.64 -11.96 -30.74
C ILE A 88 38.12 -11.86 -30.36
N GLN A 89 38.44 -11.50 -29.11
CA GLN A 89 39.84 -11.41 -28.64
C GLN A 89 40.53 -12.77 -28.59
N CYS A 90 39.82 -13.84 -28.23
CA CYS A 90 40.30 -15.21 -28.34
C CYS A 90 40.57 -15.61 -29.79
N GLY A 91 39.65 -15.31 -30.71
CA GLY A 91 39.83 -15.57 -32.14
C GLY A 91 41.03 -14.85 -32.74
N ARG A 92 41.37 -13.66 -32.21
CA ARG A 92 42.56 -12.88 -32.61
C ARG A 92 43.85 -13.32 -31.92
N LYS A 93 43.84 -14.39 -31.12
CA LYS A 93 44.96 -14.88 -30.29
C LYS A 93 45.55 -13.84 -29.34
N LYS A 94 44.81 -12.75 -29.03
CA LYS A 94 45.25 -11.74 -28.06
C LYS A 94 45.10 -12.24 -26.62
N ILE A 95 44.13 -13.10 -26.39
CA ILE A 95 43.87 -13.73 -25.10
C ILE A 95 43.71 -15.23 -25.33
N THR A 96 44.54 -16.05 -24.69
CA THR A 96 44.46 -17.51 -24.76
C THR A 96 43.64 -18.01 -23.57
N LEU A 97 42.37 -18.36 -23.82
CA LEU A 97 41.57 -19.14 -22.88
C LEU A 97 41.57 -20.60 -23.30
N SER A 98 41.46 -21.51 -22.32
CA SER A 98 41.26 -22.93 -22.61
C SER A 98 39.95 -23.15 -23.36
N ASP A 99 39.95 -24.09 -24.31
CA ASP A 99 38.77 -24.45 -25.10
C ASP A 99 37.55 -24.75 -24.22
N GLY A 100 37.76 -25.39 -23.07
CA GLY A 100 36.69 -25.67 -22.11
C GLY A 100 36.01 -24.40 -21.58
N VAL A 101 36.79 -23.35 -21.29
CA VAL A 101 36.25 -22.07 -20.80
C VAL A 101 35.52 -21.33 -21.92
N LEU A 102 36.05 -21.37 -23.15
CA LEU A 102 35.42 -20.73 -24.30
C LEU A 102 34.08 -21.40 -24.63
N ILE A 103 34.05 -22.73 -24.67
CA ILE A 103 32.83 -23.51 -24.90
C ILE A 103 31.81 -23.24 -23.78
N ALA A 104 32.24 -23.26 -22.51
CA ALA A 104 31.35 -22.96 -21.39
C ALA A 104 30.76 -21.55 -21.46
N LEU A 105 31.57 -20.54 -21.82
CA LEU A 105 31.13 -19.16 -21.95
C LEU A 105 30.10 -18.99 -23.07
N ILE A 106 30.34 -19.61 -24.23
CA ILE A 106 29.41 -19.58 -25.37
C ILE A 106 28.12 -20.33 -25.02
N THR A 107 28.23 -21.52 -24.42
CA THR A 107 27.08 -22.37 -24.08
C THR A 107 26.19 -21.70 -23.04
N THR A 108 26.76 -21.17 -21.97
CA THR A 108 25.99 -20.47 -20.91
C THR A 108 25.30 -19.21 -21.44
N THR A 109 25.99 -18.43 -22.29
CA THR A 109 25.39 -17.24 -22.92
C THR A 109 24.26 -17.62 -23.88
N THR A 110 24.45 -18.67 -24.67
CA THR A 110 23.43 -19.20 -25.60
C THR A 110 22.20 -19.70 -24.84
N ALA A 111 22.41 -20.48 -23.78
CA ALA A 111 21.33 -20.95 -22.91
C ALA A 111 20.55 -19.79 -22.28
N ASN A 112 21.25 -18.74 -21.82
CA ASN A 112 20.60 -17.54 -21.27
C ASN A 112 19.73 -16.84 -22.32
N VAL A 113 20.21 -16.67 -23.56
CA VAL A 113 19.42 -16.06 -24.65
C VAL A 113 18.17 -16.89 -24.95
N PHE A 114 18.29 -18.21 -25.07
CA PHE A 114 17.13 -19.08 -25.27
C PHE A 114 16.16 -19.05 -24.09
N GLY A 115 16.66 -18.97 -22.85
CA GLY A 115 15.83 -18.81 -21.66
C GLY A 115 15.01 -17.52 -21.69
N PHE A 116 15.64 -16.39 -22.00
CA PHE A 116 14.92 -15.12 -22.17
C PHE A 116 13.92 -15.18 -23.32
N PHE A 117 14.30 -15.76 -24.47
CA PHE A 117 13.41 -15.91 -25.61
C PHE A 117 12.17 -16.72 -25.23
N TYR A 118 12.33 -17.84 -24.52
CA TYR A 118 11.23 -18.65 -24.03
C TYR A 118 10.31 -17.86 -23.09
N VAL A 119 10.87 -17.12 -22.14
CA VAL A 119 10.10 -16.27 -21.22
C VAL A 119 9.33 -15.19 -21.98
N VAL A 120 9.96 -14.54 -22.97
CA VAL A 120 9.32 -13.49 -23.78
C VAL A 120 8.19 -14.06 -24.64
N VAL A 121 8.42 -15.20 -25.30
CA VAL A 121 7.38 -15.89 -26.08
C VAL A 121 6.22 -16.29 -25.17
N ASN A 122 6.51 -16.90 -24.02
CA ASN A 122 5.47 -17.24 -23.04
C ASN A 122 4.73 -15.98 -22.57
N TYR A 123 5.44 -14.90 -22.23
CA TYR A 123 4.83 -13.64 -21.83
C TYR A 123 3.91 -13.04 -22.91
N LEU A 124 4.34 -13.07 -24.18
CA LEU A 124 3.59 -12.51 -25.30
C LEU A 124 2.32 -13.32 -25.61
N PHE A 125 2.43 -14.66 -25.67
CA PHE A 125 1.32 -15.53 -26.08
C PHE A 125 0.47 -16.05 -24.92
N ASN A 126 0.92 -15.94 -23.67
CA ASN A 126 0.16 -16.37 -22.49
C ASN A 126 -0.56 -15.20 -21.80
N LYS A 127 -0.37 -13.96 -22.28
CA LYS A 127 -1.17 -12.79 -21.87
C LYS A 127 -2.56 -12.73 -22.51
N ASP A 128 -2.83 -13.54 -23.52
CA ASP A 128 -4.15 -13.63 -24.16
C ASP A 128 -5.19 -14.45 -23.35
N LYS A 129 -4.85 -14.87 -22.13
CA LYS A 129 -5.74 -15.67 -21.25
C LYS A 129 -6.37 -14.88 -20.10
N SER A 130 -6.33 -13.54 -20.12
CA SER A 130 -6.99 -12.73 -19.09
C SER A 130 -7.68 -11.51 -19.69
N THR A 131 -8.80 -11.75 -20.38
CA THR A 131 -9.94 -10.83 -20.46
C THR A 131 -11.17 -11.61 -20.06
#